data_AF-A0AAT9QNF2-F1
#
_entry.id   AF-A0AAT9QNF2-F1
#
_cell.length_a   1.000
_cell.length_b   1.000
_cell.length_c   1.000
_cell.angle_alpha   90.00
_cell.angle_beta   90.00
_cell.angle_gamma   90.00
#
_symmetry.space_group_name_H-M   'P 1'
#
loop_
_entity.id
_entity.type
_entity.pdbx_description
1 polymer ?
#
loop_
_entity_poly.entity_id
_entity_poly.type
_entity_poly.pdbx_seq_one_letter_code
_entity_poly.pdbx_strand_id
1 'polypeptide(L)'
;MRAWIDFAAIPEEVGPLSGGERRFLMLAASLAEDVPVVLGDLVSGLDRENLDLVLAAIAHAGGSHQHSDIRFNEDGSMSLGKGYLDSLHPWPRTLRAV
;
A
#
# COMPACT_ATOMS: atom_id res chain seq x y z
N MET A 1 -20.66 -13.67 12.46
CA MET A 1 -20.23 -12.34 12.92
C MET A 1 -19.38 -11.72 11.81
N ARG A 2 -19.66 -10.49 11.38
CA ARG A 2 -18.79 -9.75 10.46
C ARG A 2 -18.09 -8.69 11.31
N ALA A 3 -16.76 -8.71 11.32
CA ALA A 3 -15.95 -7.64 11.90
C ALA A 3 -15.45 -6.75 10.76
N TRP A 4 -15.36 -5.44 11.02
CA TRP A 4 -14.74 -4.46 10.13
C TRP A 4 -13.71 -3.67 10.94
N ILE A 5 -12.72 -3.11 10.23
CA ILE A 5 -11.74 -2.22 10.82
C ILE A 5 -12.27 -0.80 10.68
N ASP A 6 -12.33 -0.07 11.79
CA ASP A 6 -12.54 1.38 11.78
C ASP A 6 -11.17 2.06 11.65
N PHE A 7 -10.80 2.41 10.42
CA PHE A 7 -9.51 3.03 10.13
C PHE A 7 -9.41 4.46 10.68
N ALA A 8 -10.54 5.17 10.80
CA ALA A 8 -10.57 6.54 11.31
C ALA A 8 -10.29 6.60 12.83
N ALA A 9 -10.60 5.53 13.57
CA ALA A 9 -10.33 5.43 15.00
C ALA A 9 -8.85 5.11 15.33
N ILE A 10 -8.05 4.63 14.36
CA ILE A 10 -6.67 4.19 14.59
C ILE A 10 -5.81 5.24 15.32
N PRO A 11 -5.80 6.54 14.97
CA PRO A 11 -4.93 7.52 15.64
C PRO A 11 -5.13 7.60 17.15
N GLU A 12 -6.34 7.31 17.64
CA GLU A 12 -6.68 7.35 19.07
C GLU A 12 -6.28 6.06 19.80
N GLU A 13 -6.23 4.93 19.08
CA GLU A 13 -6.05 3.59 19.65
C GLU A 13 -4.61 3.05 19.59
N VAL A 14 -3.71 3.70 18.83
CA VAL A 14 -2.33 3.21 18.61
C VAL A 14 -1.35 3.47 19.76
N GLY A 15 -1.78 4.17 20.82
CA GLY A 15 -0.93 4.56 21.95
C GLY A 15 -0.18 3.40 22.63
N PRO A 16 -0.79 2.24 22.88
CA PRO A 16 -0.13 1.08 23.51
C PRO A 16 0.84 0.29 22.62
N LEU A 17 0.89 0.59 21.31
CA LEU A 17 1.62 -0.23 20.33
C LEU A 17 3.11 0.12 20.26
N SER A 18 3.91 -0.79 19.69
CA SER A 18 5.29 -0.47 19.36
C SER A 18 5.37 0.64 18.31
N GLY A 19 6.53 1.30 18.22
CA GLY A 19 6.73 2.35 17.22
C GLY A 19 6.53 1.87 15.78
N GLY A 20 6.92 0.62 15.47
CA GLY A 20 6.74 0.02 14.14
C GLY A 20 5.27 -0.23 13.81
N GLU A 21 4.55 -0.89 14.71
CA GLU A 21 3.11 -1.16 14.56
C GLU A 21 2.30 0.13 14.44
N ARG A 22 2.61 1.14 15.26
CA ARG A 22 1.99 2.46 15.17
C ARG A 22 2.18 3.06 13.79
N ARG A 23 3.41 3.06 13.25
CA ARG A 23 3.70 3.63 11.92
C ARG A 23 2.97 2.88 10.81
N PHE A 24 2.95 1.54 10.89
CA PHE A 24 2.25 0.69 9.92
C PHE A 24 0.72 0.96 9.93
N LEU A 25 0.10 1.00 11.11
CA LEU A 25 -1.34 1.24 11.21
C LEU A 25 -1.73 2.66 10.82
N MET A 26 -0.92 3.67 11.14
CA MET A 26 -1.16 5.05 10.68
C MET A 26 -1.09 5.17 9.14
N LEU A 27 -0.19 4.42 8.49
CA LEU A 27 -0.15 4.34 7.02
C LEU A 27 -1.40 3.65 6.46
N ALA A 28 -1.85 2.55 7.08
CA ALA A 28 -3.08 1.88 6.67
C ALA A 28 -4.30 2.80 6.81
N ALA A 29 -4.39 3.55 7.92
CA ALA A 29 -5.45 4.53 8.15
C ALA A 29 -5.46 5.62 7.06
N SER A 30 -4.29 6.15 6.72
CA SER A 30 -4.13 7.19 5.69
C SER A 30 -4.45 6.71 4.26
N LEU A 31 -4.19 5.43 3.97
CA LEU A 31 -4.51 4.84 2.67
C LEU A 31 -6.01 4.50 2.53
N ALA A 32 -6.66 4.13 3.64
CA ALA A 32 -8.06 3.70 3.65
C ALA A 32 -9.05 4.86 3.85
N GLU A 33 -8.65 5.89 4.60
CA GLU A 33 -9.49 7.02 5.03
C GLU A 33 -8.66 8.33 5.00
N ASP A 34 -9.30 9.49 5.22
CA ASP A 34 -8.65 10.81 5.21
C ASP A 34 -7.86 11.12 6.50
N VAL A 35 -7.02 10.18 6.93
CA VAL A 35 -6.13 10.35 8.09
C VAL A 35 -4.80 10.96 7.63
N PRO A 36 -4.46 12.19 8.03
CA PRO A 36 -3.24 12.85 7.59
C PRO A 36 -2.01 12.26 8.28
N VAL A 37 -0.95 12.04 7.50
CA VAL A 37 0.34 11.55 7.99
C VAL A 37 1.51 12.29 7.34
N VAL A 38 2.64 12.35 8.06
CA VAL A 38 3.92 12.77 7.49
C VAL A 38 4.65 11.51 7.02
N LEU A 39 4.64 11.25 5.70
CA LEU A 39 5.18 10.00 5.15
C LEU A 39 6.66 9.78 5.52
N GLY A 40 7.48 10.83 5.55
CA GLY A 40 8.89 10.73 5.93
C GLY A 40 9.11 10.17 7.35
N ASP A 41 8.23 10.56 8.29
CA ASP A 41 8.30 10.12 9.68
C ASP A 41 7.85 8.66 9.84
N LEU A 42 6.89 8.23 9.01
CA LEU A 42 6.36 6.87 9.09
C LEU A 42 7.25 5.86 8.36
N VAL A 43 7.77 6.22 7.18
CA VAL A 43 8.56 5.29 6.35
C VAL A 43 9.95 5.03 6.94
N SER A 44 10.59 6.05 7.53
CA SER A 44 11.97 5.93 8.05
C SER A 44 12.13 4.95 9.22
N GLY A 45 11.03 4.60 9.90
CA GLY A 45 11.05 3.68 11.04
C GLY A 45 10.45 2.30 10.78
N LEU A 46 10.15 1.94 9.54
CA LEU A 46 9.66 0.60 9.20
C LEU A 46 10.82 -0.39 9.07
N ASP A 47 10.62 -1.61 9.56
CA ASP A 47 11.47 -2.73 9.18
C ASP A 47 11.20 -3.15 7.72
N ARG A 48 12.02 -4.09 7.23
CA ARG A 48 11.95 -4.56 5.84
C ARG A 48 10.60 -5.22 5.50
N GLU A 49 10.00 -5.97 6.41
CA GLU A 49 8.76 -6.71 6.13
C GLU A 49 7.57 -5.74 6.05
N ASN A 50 7.50 -4.80 7.00
CA ASN A 50 6.46 -3.77 7.00
C ASN A 50 6.61 -2.79 5.82
N LEU A 51 7.85 -2.45 5.42
CA LEU A 51 8.08 -1.62 4.24
C LEU A 51 7.62 -2.32 2.96
N ASP A 52 7.87 -3.62 2.81
CA ASP A 52 7.42 -4.41 1.66
C ASP A 52 5.89 -4.41 1.53
N LEU A 53 5.18 -4.54 2.67
CA LEU A 53 3.73 -4.43 2.72
C LEU A 53 3.22 -3.04 2.34
N VAL A 54 3.85 -1.98 2.83
CA VAL A 54 3.46 -0.60 2.51
C VAL A 54 3.65 -0.30 1.03
N LEU A 55 4.73 -0.78 0.41
CA LEU A 55 4.94 -0.62 -1.03
C LEU A 55 3.88 -1.35 -1.86
N ALA A 56 3.54 -2.58 -1.47
CA ALA A 56 2.44 -3.32 -2.08
C ALA A 56 1.09 -2.61 -1.90
N ALA A 57 0.83 -2.05 -0.71
CA ALA A 57 -0.39 -1.31 -0.41
C ALA A 57 -0.51 -0.04 -1.26
N ILE A 58 0.57 0.74 -1.40
CA ILE A 58 0.61 1.93 -2.26
C ILE A 58 0.39 1.55 -3.72
N ALA A 59 1.07 0.51 -4.21
CA ALA A 59 0.88 0.03 -5.58
C ALA A 59 -0.57 -0.43 -5.83
N HIS A 60 -1.20 -1.07 -4.83
CA HIS A 60 -2.58 -1.50 -4.92
C HIS A 60 -3.56 -0.33 -4.90
N ALA A 61 -3.41 0.60 -3.95
CA ALA A 61 -4.23 1.81 -3.83
C ALA A 61 -4.11 2.72 -5.06
N GLY A 62 -2.92 2.78 -5.68
CA GLY A 62 -2.70 3.46 -6.94
C GLY A 62 -3.27 2.75 -8.17
N GLY A 63 -3.92 1.60 -8.01
CA GLY A 63 -4.58 0.88 -9.10
C GLY A 63 -3.63 0.14 -10.05
N SER A 64 -2.37 -0.08 -9.65
CA SER A 64 -1.36 -0.61 -10.57
C SER A 64 -1.69 -1.99 -11.15
N HIS A 65 -2.46 -2.79 -10.42
CA HIS A 65 -3.00 -4.09 -10.85
C HIS A 65 -4.10 -3.99 -11.93
N GLN A 66 -4.48 -2.78 -12.35
CA GLN A 66 -5.44 -2.48 -13.42
C GLN A 66 -4.86 -1.51 -14.46
N HIS A 67 -3.56 -1.24 -14.43
CA HIS A 67 -2.95 -0.40 -15.45
C HIS A 67 -2.99 -1.10 -16.80
N SER A 68 -3.46 -0.39 -17.83
CA SER A 68 -3.42 -0.89 -19.20
C SER A 68 -1.98 -1.03 -19.68
N ASP A 69 -1.69 -2.10 -20.41
CA ASP A 69 -0.40 -2.31 -21.07
C ASP A 69 -0.30 -1.42 -22.33
N ILE A 70 -0.05 -0.13 -22.11
CA ILE A 70 0.09 0.85 -23.19
C ILE A 70 1.55 0.85 -23.67
N ARG A 71 1.76 0.56 -24.94
CA ARG A 71 3.10 0.51 -25.55
C ARG A 71 3.23 1.55 -26.64
N PHE A 72 4.31 2.31 -26.59
CA PHE A 72 4.65 3.29 -27.62
C PHE A 72 5.62 2.65 -28.61
N ASN A 73 5.25 2.68 -29.89
CA ASN A 73 6.06 2.16 -30.98
C ASN A 73 7.05 3.23 -31.48
N GLU A 74 8.10 2.81 -32.17
CA GLU A 74 9.14 3.72 -32.70
C GLU A 74 8.60 4.75 -33.71
N ASP A 75 7.51 4.41 -34.40
CA ASP A 75 6.80 5.31 -35.34
C ASP A 75 5.90 6.34 -34.63
N GLY A 76 5.89 6.36 -33.30
CA GLY A 76 5.06 7.24 -32.47
C GLY A 76 3.61 6.76 -32.30
N SER A 77 3.22 5.63 -32.89
CA SER A 77 1.91 5.04 -32.66
C SER A 77 1.82 4.35 -31.28
N MET A 78 0.60 4.21 -30.76
CA MET A 78 0.33 3.50 -29.52
C MET A 78 -0.34 2.17 -29.82
N SER A 79 0.10 1.11 -29.13
CA SER A 79 -0.56 -0.20 -29.14
C SER A 79 -0.98 -0.60 -27.73
N LEU A 80 -2.08 -1.35 -27.63
CA LEU A 80 -2.56 -1.92 -26.38
C LEU A 80 -2.14 -3.39 -26.31
N GLY A 81 -1.39 -3.74 -25.28
CA GLY A 81 -1.12 -5.12 -24.90
C GLY A 81 -2.41 -5.85 -24.51
N LYS A 82 -2.31 -7.17 -24.34
CA LYS A 82 -3.47 -7.97 -23.93
C LYS A 82 -3.70 -7.81 -22.43
N GLY A 83 -4.77 -7.09 -22.06
CA GLY A 83 -5.24 -6.98 -20.69
C GLY A 83 -4.51 -5.92 -19.86
N TYR A 84 -4.53 -6.12 -18.54
CA TYR A 84 -3.85 -5.26 -17.57
C TYR A 84 -2.44 -5.78 -17.27
N LEU A 85 -1.57 -4.85 -16.87
CA LEU A 85 -0.26 -5.15 -16.28
C LEU A 85 -0.45 -5.80 -14.90
N ASP A 86 0.53 -6.59 -14.50
CA ASP A 86 0.65 -7.02 -13.10
C ASP A 86 0.83 -5.82 -12.17
N SER A 87 0.52 -6.00 -10.88
CA SER A 87 0.78 -4.97 -9.87
C SER A 87 2.24 -4.53 -9.93
N LEU A 88 2.47 -3.20 -9.91
CA LEU A 88 3.81 -2.62 -9.91
C LEU A 88 4.65 -3.15 -8.73
N HIS A 89 3.98 -3.40 -7.61
CA HIS A 89 4.53 -4.10 -6.46
C HIS A 89 3.52 -5.15 -5.99
N PRO A 90 3.79 -6.46 -6.15
CA PRO A 90 2.88 -7.49 -5.71
C PRO A 90 2.90 -7.62 -4.18
N TRP A 91 1.82 -8.15 -3.61
CA TRP A 91 1.79 -8.53 -2.19
C TRP A 91 2.77 -9.69 -1.91
N PRO A 92 3.50 -9.66 -0.78
CA PRO A 92 4.39 -10.77 -0.42
C PRO A 92 3.60 -12.05 -0.23
N ARG A 93 4.11 -13.16 -0.78
CA ARG A 93 3.41 -14.47 -0.78
C ARG A 93 3.43 -15.17 0.59
N THR A 94 4.27 -14.71 1.51
CA THR A 94 4.39 -15.25 2.86
C THR A 94 4.35 -14.10 3.85
N LEU A 95 3.20 -13.90 4.49
CA LEU A 95 3.16 -13.20 5.77
C LEU A 95 3.70 -14.19 6.80
N ARG A 96 4.90 -13.95 7.36
CA ARG A 96 5.30 -14.68 8.55
C ARG A 96 4.41 -14.17 9.68
N ALA A 97 3.56 -15.03 10.22
CA ALA A 97 2.86 -14.72 11.45
C ALA A 97 3.90 -14.54 12.56
N VAL A 98 3.88 -13.37 13.20
CA VAL A 98 4.66 -13.06 14.40
C VAL A 98 3.93 -13.63 15.61
#